data_AF-A0A5E4I8M8-F1
#
_entry.id   AF-A0A5E4I8M8-F1
#
_cell.length_a   1.000
_cell.length_b   1.000
_cell.length_c   1.000
_cell.angle_alpha   90.00
_cell.angle_beta   90.00
_cell.angle_gamma   90.00
#
_symmetry.space_group_name_H-M   'P 1'
#
loop_
_entity.id
_entity.type
_entity.pdbx_description
1 polymer ?
#
loop_
_entity_poly.entity_id
_entity_poly.type
_entity_poly.pdbx_seq_one_letter_code
_entity_poly.pdbx_strand_id
1 'polypeptide(L)' 'MYRDNNRGGGYGDAPRVMHKVTCADCGKETEVPFKPDGSRPVYCRDCYQKHRPPRRY' A
#
# COMPACT_ATOMS: atom_id res chain seq x y z
N MET A 1 -36.70 -22.17 13.00
CA MET A 1 -37.10 -21.19 11.96
C MET A 1 -35.84 -20.37 11.66
N TYR A 2 -35.32 -20.46 10.43
CA TYR A 2 -33.96 -20.06 10.04
C TYR A 2 -33.61 -18.59 10.39
N ARG A 3 -32.44 -18.37 10.98
CA ARG A 3 -31.89 -17.03 11.27
C ARG A 3 -30.86 -16.70 10.20
N ASP A 4 -31.35 -16.22 9.06
CA ASP A 4 -30.54 -15.75 7.94
C ASP A 4 -29.76 -14.49 8.34
N ASN A 5 -28.51 -14.67 8.75
CA ASN A 5 -27.55 -13.60 8.97
C ASN A 5 -26.94 -13.11 7.63
N ASN A 6 -27.79 -12.77 6.68
CA ASN A 6 -27.41 -12.03 5.49
C ASN A 6 -27.56 -10.53 5.78
N ARG A 7 -26.56 -9.96 6.46
CA ARG A 7 -26.37 -8.50 6.52
C ARG A 7 -25.08 -8.17 5.81
N GLY A 8 -25.25 -7.80 4.54
CA GLY A 8 -24.21 -7.26 3.70
C GLY A 8 -23.45 -6.13 4.39
N GLY A 9 -22.13 -6.27 4.41
CA GLY A 9 -21.19 -5.19 4.64
C GLY A 9 -20.53 -4.87 3.31
N GLY A 10 -21.27 -4.21 2.41
CA GLY A 10 -20.74 -3.64 1.18
C GLY A 10 -19.76 -2.52 1.49
N TYR A 11 -18.53 -2.87 1.84
CA TYR A 11 -17.42 -1.93 1.82
C TYR A 11 -16.93 -1.85 0.39
N GLY A 12 -17.33 -0.77 -0.28
CA GLY A 12 -17.10 -0.53 -1.69
C GLY A 12 -15.68 -0.88 -2.13
N ASP A 13 -15.61 -1.76 -3.13
CA ASP A 13 -14.60 -1.82 -4.17
C ASP A 13 -14.49 -0.45 -4.87
N ALA A 14 -14.06 0.59 -4.15
CA ALA A 14 -13.44 1.72 -4.80
C ALA A 14 -12.13 1.18 -5.36
N PRO A 15 -11.91 1.19 -6.69
CA PRO A 15 -10.70 0.68 -7.29
C PRO A 15 -9.53 1.47 -6.70
N ARG A 16 -8.71 0.81 -5.89
CA ARG A 16 -7.50 1.42 -5.34
C ARG A 16 -6.60 1.71 -6.53
N VAL A 17 -6.44 2.98 -6.87
CA VAL A 17 -5.55 3.39 -7.96
C VAL A 17 -4.14 3.08 -7.51
N MET A 18 -3.55 2.03 -8.10
CA MET A 18 -2.17 1.67 -7.90
C MET A 18 -1.32 2.48 -8.88
N HIS A 19 -0.36 3.24 -8.36
CA HIS A 19 0.59 3.98 -9.16
C HIS A 19 1.87 3.17 -9.33
N LYS A 20 2.27 2.94 -10.58
CA LYS A 20 3.57 2.35 -10.89
C LYS A 20 4.67 3.37 -10.65
N VAL A 21 5.67 2.98 -9.86
CA VAL A 21 6.78 3.83 -9.45
C VAL A 21 8.08 3.04 -9.42
N THR A 22 9.18 3.72 -9.65
CA THR A 22 10.52 3.13 -9.55
C THR A 22 11.08 3.35 -8.15
N CYS A 23 11.58 2.30 -7.51
CA CYS A 23 12.24 2.39 -6.21
C CYS A 23 13.50 3.25 -6.32
N ALA A 24 13.60 4.30 -5.50
CA ALA A 24 14.75 5.21 -5.50
C ALA A 24 16.06 4.57 -4.99
N ASP A 25 15.98 3.42 -4.32
CA ASP A 25 17.12 2.75 -3.69
C ASP A 25 17.65 1.59 -4.56
N CYS A 26 16.76 0.74 -5.07
CA CYS A 26 17.13 -0.44 -5.87
C CYS A 26 16.74 -0.38 -7.34
N GLY A 27 16.02 0.66 -7.80
CA GLY A 27 15.63 0.84 -9.20
C GLY A 27 14.52 -0.10 -9.70
N LYS A 28 13.92 -0.92 -8.83
CA LYS A 28 12.85 -1.85 -9.22
C LYS A 28 11.51 -1.14 -9.38
N GLU A 29 10.71 -1.57 -10.36
CA GLU A 29 9.33 -1.12 -10.51
C GLU A 29 8.43 -1.74 -9.43
N THR A 30 7.59 -0.91 -8.81
CA THR A 30 6.66 -1.32 -7.76
C THR A 30 5.35 -0.55 -7.88
N GLU A 31 4.30 -1.07 -7.28
CA GLU A 31 2.96 -0.49 -7.32
C GLU A 31 2.60 0.02 -5.93
N VAL A 32 2.33 1.32 -5.83
CA VAL A 32 2.01 1.97 -4.56
C VAL A 32 0.61 2.61 -4.61
N PRO A 33 -0.15 2.57 -3.51
CA PRO A 33 -1.50 3.14 -3.45
C PRO A 33 -1.50 4.67 -3.25
N PHE A 34 -0.35 5.33 -3.31
CA PHE A 34 -0.19 6.76 -3.13
C PHE A 34 0.45 7.38 -4.37
N LYS A 35 0.08 8.62 -4.69
CA LYS A 35 0.68 9.34 -5.81
C LYS A 35 2.11 9.75 -5.41
N PRO A 36 3.16 9.35 -6.13
CA PRO A 36 4.50 9.88 -5.90
C PRO A 36 4.51 11.38 -6.18
N ASP A 37 4.84 12.19 -5.18
CA ASP A 37 4.91 13.65 -5.28
C ASP A 37 6.27 14.16 -5.78
N GLY A 38 7.25 13.27 -5.97
CA GLY A 38 8.62 13.62 -6.39
C GLY A 38 9.44 14.37 -5.33
N SER A 39 8.80 14.85 -4.26
CA SER A 39 9.48 15.48 -3.11
C SER A 39 9.99 14.42 -2.14
N ARG A 40 9.32 13.24 -2.09
CA ARG A 40 9.73 12.09 -1.27
C ARG A 40 10.14 10.88 -2.12
N PRO A 41 11.27 10.24 -1.79
CA PRO A 41 11.70 9.03 -2.48
C PRO A 41 10.71 7.88 -2.18
N VAL A 42 10.32 7.16 -3.23
CA VAL A 42 9.48 5.96 -3.09
C VAL A 42 10.37 4.72 -2.99
N TYR A 43 10.07 3.87 -2.01
CA TYR A 43 10.80 2.65 -1.77
C TYR A 43 9.90 1.42 -1.97
N CYS A 44 10.48 0.34 -2.50
CA CYS A 44 9.80 -0.95 -2.50
C CYS A 44 9.64 -1.48 -1.07
N ARG A 45 8.81 -2.52 -0.92
CA ARG A 45 8.53 -3.15 0.39
C ARG A 45 9.79 -3.57 1.15
N ASP A 46 10.84 -3.97 0.43
CA ASP A 46 12.10 -4.44 1.02
C ASP A 46 12.98 -3.27 1.48
N CYS A 47 13.19 -2.26 0.60
CA CYS A 47 13.94 -1.06 0.94
C CYS A 47 13.25 -0.27 2.05
N TYR A 48 11.92 -0.15 2.02
CA TYR A 48 11.15 0.50 3.08
C TYR A 48 11.34 -0.19 4.43
N GLN A 49 11.40 -1.52 4.48
CA GLN A 49 11.67 -2.26 5.71
C GLN A 49 13.07 -1.98 6.27
N LYS A 50 14.08 -1.84 5.40
CA LYS A 50 15.46 -1.51 5.80
C LYS A 50 15.59 -0.07 6.33
N HIS A 51 14.87 0.87 5.72
CA HIS A 51 14.84 2.28 6.15
C HIS A 51 13.94 2.53 7.36
N ARG A 52 13.09 1.57 7.74
CA ARG A 52 12.17 1.77 8.86
C ARG A 52 12.99 1.85 10.16
N PRO A 53 12.90 2.97 10.92
CA PRO A 53 13.61 3.08 12.19
C PRO A 53 13.13 1.95 13.12
N PRO A 54 14.05 1.38 13.94
CA PRO A 54 13.67 0.36 14.90
C PRO A 54 12.55 0.92 15.77
N ARG A 55 11.49 0.13 15.92
CA ARG A 55 10.36 0.48 16.78
C ARG A 55 10.94 0.60 18.17
N ARG A 56 11.05 1.82 18.70
CA ARG A 56 11.53 2.04 20.06
C ARG A 56 10.52 1.37 21.00
N TYR A 57 11.00 0.37 21.73
CA TYR A 57 10.28 -0.30 22.81
C TYR A 57 10.47 0.51 24.09
#